data_AF-A0A3G1X2H9-F1
#
_entry.id   AF-A0A3G1X2H9-F1
#
_cell.length_a   1.000
_cell.length_b   1.000
_cell.length_c   1.000
_cell.angle_alpha   90.00
_cell.angle_beta   90.00
_cell.angle_gamma   90.00
#
_symmetry.space_group_name_H-M   'P 1'
#
loop_
_entity.id
_entity.type
_entity.pdbx_description
1 polymer ?
#
loop_
_entity_poly.entity_id
_entity_poly.type
_entity_poly.pdbx_seq_one_letter_code
_entity_poly.pdbx_strand_id
1 'polypeptide(L)'
;TLYFMFGMWAGMIGTGLSMIVRLEVGTPSLLIGNDQIYNCIVTAHAFIMIFFMVMPIMLGGYGNWLVPLMLSAPDMAFPRLNNMTFWLLPPSLTLLIYSNIFGIGTILLLLSLPVLAGAITMLLSDRNLSTSYFDPAGGGDP
;
A
#
# COMPACT_ATOMS: atom_id res chain seq x y z
N THR A 1 -1.08 -16.39 -12.02
CA THR A 1 -0.80 -15.63 -13.27
C THR A 1 -1.60 -14.33 -13.35
N LEU A 2 -2.91 -14.33 -13.09
CA LEU A 2 -3.74 -13.11 -13.08
C LEU A 2 -3.21 -11.98 -12.19
N TYR A 3 -2.76 -12.30 -10.96
CA TYR A 3 -2.14 -11.32 -10.05
C TYR A 3 -0.92 -10.63 -10.63
N PHE A 4 -0.07 -11.33 -11.38
CA PHE A 4 1.11 -10.74 -12.00
C PHE A 4 0.72 -9.76 -13.12
N MET A 5 -0.23 -10.15 -13.97
CA MET A 5 -0.70 -9.27 -15.05
C MET A 5 -1.35 -8.00 -14.49
N PHE A 6 -2.22 -8.16 -13.49
CA PHE A 6 -2.86 -7.02 -12.83
C PHE A 6 -1.84 -6.14 -12.10
N GLY A 7 -0.92 -6.74 -11.33
CA GLY A 7 0.09 -6.00 -10.58
C GLY A 7 1.06 -5.21 -11.47
N MET A 8 1.48 -5.79 -12.60
CA MET A 8 2.30 -5.07 -13.59
C MET A 8 1.53 -3.91 -14.22
N TRP A 9 0.25 -4.12 -14.57
CA TRP A 9 -0.59 -3.07 -15.14
C TRP A 9 -0.85 -1.93 -14.14
N ALA A 10 -1.19 -2.24 -12.89
CA ALA A 10 -1.35 -1.25 -11.84
C ALA A 10 -0.03 -0.52 -11.54
N GLY A 11 1.11 -1.22 -11.60
CA GLY A 11 2.44 -0.63 -11.50
C GLY A 11 2.74 0.40 -12.60
N MET A 12 2.31 0.16 -13.84
CA MET A 12 2.42 1.17 -14.91
C MET A 12 1.62 2.44 -14.60
N ILE A 13 0.42 2.30 -14.01
CA ILE A 13 -0.37 3.46 -13.57
C ILE A 13 0.35 4.20 -12.44
N GLY A 14 0.84 3.48 -11.43
CA GLY A 14 1.56 4.06 -10.30
C GLY A 14 2.82 4.80 -10.72
N THR A 15 3.62 4.23 -11.63
CA THR A 15 4.81 4.90 -12.18
C THR A 15 4.45 6.12 -13.02
N GLY A 16 3.34 6.10 -13.76
CA GLY A 16 2.81 7.28 -14.44
C GLY A 16 2.52 8.45 -13.49
N LEU A 17 1.91 8.18 -12.33
CA LEU A 17 1.71 9.19 -11.29
C LEU A 17 3.05 9.70 -10.71
N SER A 18 4.04 8.82 -10.53
CA SER A 18 5.39 9.22 -10.09
C SER A 18 6.03 10.21 -11.06
N MET A 19 5.84 10.02 -12.37
CA MET A 19 6.39 10.93 -13.37
C MET A 19 5.75 12.31 -13.30
N ILE A 20 4.43 12.39 -13.07
CA ILE A 20 3.74 13.68 -12.87
C ILE A 20 4.31 14.42 -11.65
N VAL A 21 4.49 13.71 -10.53
CA VAL A 21 5.10 14.29 -9.31
C VAL A 21 6.51 14.81 -9.58
N ARG A 22 7.34 14.04 -10.32
CA ARG A 22 8.70 14.46 -10.65
C ARG A 22 8.74 15.64 -11.62
N LEU A 23 7.77 15.76 -12.53
CA LEU A 23 7.66 16.90 -13.43
C LEU A 23 7.29 18.18 -12.66
N GLU A 24 6.40 18.09 -11.67
CA GLU A 24 6.05 19.25 -10.80
C GLU A 24 7.27 19.74 -10.00
N VAL A 25 8.04 18.81 -9.41
CA VAL A 25 9.20 19.17 -8.56
C VAL A 25 10.46 19.46 -9.39
N GLY A 26 10.47 19.10 -10.69
CA GLY A 26 11.64 19.19 -11.56
C GLY A 26 12.00 20.62 -11.98
N THR A 27 11.02 21.53 -11.99
CA THR A 27 11.25 22.96 -12.28
C THR A 27 10.45 23.82 -11.30
N PRO A 28 10.94 25.01 -10.91
CA PRO A 28 10.24 25.89 -9.97
C PRO A 28 8.96 26.54 -10.55
N SER A 29 8.60 26.22 -11.79
CA SER A 29 7.35 26.64 -12.44
C SER A 29 6.20 25.73 -12.02
N LEU A 30 5.04 26.31 -11.68
CA LEU A 30 3.83 25.56 -11.32
C LEU A 30 3.25 24.83 -12.53
N LEU A 31 3.19 23.49 -12.51
CA LEU A 31 2.55 22.69 -13.57
C LEU A 31 1.08 22.39 -13.20
N ILE A 32 0.81 22.01 -11.95
CA ILE A 32 -0.53 21.70 -11.42
C ILE A 32 -1.20 22.94 -10.83
N GLY A 33 -0.44 23.79 -10.12
CA GLY A 33 -0.97 25.02 -9.52
C GLY A 33 -1.98 24.82 -8.37
N ASN A 34 -2.16 23.59 -7.88
CA ASN A 34 -3.09 23.26 -6.79
C ASN A 34 -2.49 22.18 -5.87
N ASP A 35 -2.20 22.57 -4.63
CA ASP A 35 -1.54 21.73 -3.62
C ASP A 35 -2.39 20.53 -3.19
N GLN A 36 -3.72 20.66 -3.17
CA GLN A 36 -4.61 19.57 -2.81
C GLN A 36 -4.57 18.44 -3.86
N ILE A 37 -4.57 18.82 -5.14
CA ILE A 37 -4.49 17.85 -6.24
C ILE A 37 -3.11 17.18 -6.25
N TYR A 38 -2.04 17.94 -6.01
CA TYR A 38 -0.70 17.39 -5.85
C TYR A 38 -0.66 16.33 -4.73
N ASN A 39 -1.21 16.65 -3.56
CA ASN A 39 -1.28 15.71 -2.45
C ASN A 39 -2.11 14.47 -2.78
N CYS A 40 -3.25 14.61 -3.46
CA CYS A 40 -4.05 13.47 -3.93
C CYS A 40 -3.28 12.58 -4.93
N ILE A 41 -2.47 13.16 -5.82
CA ILE A 41 -1.66 12.40 -6.78
C ILE A 41 -0.55 11.63 -6.04
N VAL A 42 0.14 12.28 -5.10
CA VAL A 42 1.22 11.65 -4.30
C VAL A 42 0.66 10.49 -3.46
N THR A 43 -0.49 10.66 -2.83
CA THR A 43 -1.12 9.59 -2.05
C THR A 43 -1.59 8.46 -2.96
N ALA A 44 -2.27 8.76 -4.07
CA ALA A 44 -2.68 7.75 -5.05
C ALA A 44 -1.49 6.95 -5.58
N HIS A 45 -0.35 7.60 -5.88
CA HIS A 45 0.89 6.92 -6.26
C HIS A 45 1.33 5.92 -5.19
N ALA A 46 1.44 6.33 -3.93
CA ALA A 46 1.88 5.45 -2.84
C ALA A 46 0.92 4.26 -2.63
N PHE A 47 -0.39 4.51 -2.61
CA PHE A 47 -1.39 3.45 -2.45
C PHE A 47 -1.37 2.45 -3.60
N ILE A 48 -1.27 2.91 -4.86
CA ILE A 48 -1.19 2.02 -6.02
C ILE A 48 0.07 1.16 -5.97
N MET A 49 1.23 1.75 -5.67
CA MET A 49 2.49 1.00 -5.63
C MET A 49 2.50 -0.07 -4.54
N ILE A 50 2.00 0.23 -3.34
CA ILE A 50 2.02 -0.72 -2.21
C ILE A 50 0.89 -1.75 -2.34
N PHE A 51 -0.35 -1.30 -2.42
CA PHE A 51 -1.53 -2.18 -2.34
C PHE A 51 -1.88 -2.86 -3.65
N PHE A 52 -1.53 -2.28 -4.81
CA PHE A 52 -1.96 -2.78 -6.11
C PHE A 52 -0.81 -3.32 -6.98
N MET A 53 0.45 -2.97 -6.68
CA MET A 53 1.62 -3.56 -7.34
C MET A 53 2.37 -4.54 -6.43
N VAL A 54 2.97 -4.08 -5.33
CA VAL A 54 3.85 -4.92 -4.48
C VAL A 54 3.10 -6.08 -3.85
N MET A 55 2.01 -5.81 -3.12
CA MET A 55 1.27 -6.88 -2.44
C MET A 55 0.64 -7.90 -3.39
N PRO A 56 -0.01 -7.51 -4.51
CA PRO A 56 -0.55 -8.48 -5.45
C PRO A 56 0.52 -9.32 -6.13
N ILE A 57 1.70 -8.76 -6.45
CA ILE A 57 2.79 -9.54 -7.04
C ILE A 57 3.40 -10.50 -6.02
N MET A 58 3.70 -10.03 -4.81
CA MET A 58 4.39 -10.83 -3.80
C MET A 58 3.47 -11.85 -3.13
N LEU A 59 2.34 -11.42 -2.57
CA LEU A 59 1.44 -12.30 -1.84
C LEU A 59 0.49 -13.03 -2.81
N GLY A 60 -0.07 -12.32 -3.78
CA GLY A 60 -1.02 -12.90 -4.72
C GLY A 60 -0.37 -13.71 -5.85
N GLY A 61 0.75 -13.22 -6.40
CA GLY A 61 1.46 -13.86 -7.50
C GLY A 61 2.36 -14.98 -7.01
N TYR A 62 3.43 -14.62 -6.29
CA TYR A 62 4.39 -15.59 -5.78
C TYR A 62 3.80 -16.46 -4.67
N GLY A 63 3.03 -15.91 -3.73
CA GLY A 63 2.41 -16.70 -2.66
C GLY A 63 1.53 -17.83 -3.18
N ASN A 64 0.61 -17.53 -4.10
CA ASN A 64 -0.28 -18.56 -4.68
C ASN A 64 0.44 -19.59 -5.56
N TRP A 65 1.61 -19.25 -6.11
CA TRP A 65 2.34 -20.17 -6.97
C TRP A 65 3.36 -21.00 -6.19
N LEU A 66 4.18 -20.35 -5.37
CA LEU A 66 5.32 -20.98 -4.69
C LEU A 66 4.91 -21.71 -3.41
N VAL A 67 3.95 -21.22 -2.63
CA VAL A 67 3.62 -21.83 -1.33
C VAL A 67 3.08 -23.26 -1.48
N PRO A 68 2.12 -23.56 -2.38
CA PRO A 68 1.69 -24.94 -2.59
C PRO A 68 2.82 -25.84 -3.09
N LEU A 69 3.69 -25.33 -3.98
CA LEU A 69 4.84 -26.08 -4.50
C LEU A 69 5.85 -26.41 -3.40
N MET A 70 6.14 -25.46 -2.50
CA MET A 70 7.05 -25.68 -1.36
C MET A 70 6.52 -26.73 -0.38
N LEU A 71 5.19 -26.81 -0.22
CA LEU A 71 4.53 -27.79 0.64
C LEU A 71 4.21 -29.12 -0.09
N SER A 72 4.59 -29.25 -1.37
CA SER A 72 4.21 -30.36 -2.24
C SER A 72 2.69 -30.63 -2.24
N ALA A 73 1.90 -29.58 -2.03
CA ALA A 73 0.45 -29.63 -2.02
C ALA A 73 -0.12 -29.38 -3.43
N PRO A 74 -1.21 -30.06 -3.82
CA PRO A 74 -1.81 -29.87 -5.14
C PRO A 74 -2.43 -28.48 -5.33
N ASP A 75 -2.93 -27.85 -4.25
CA ASP A 75 -3.52 -26.51 -4.28
C ASP A 75 -3.58 -25.92 -2.84
N MET A 76 -4.03 -24.67 -2.71
CA MET A 76 -4.33 -24.00 -1.45
C MET A 76 -5.52 -24.65 -0.73
N ALA A 77 -5.54 -24.60 0.61
CA ALA A 77 -6.62 -25.21 1.42
C ALA A 77 -8.03 -24.68 1.11
N PHE A 78 -8.15 -23.42 0.66
CA PHE A 78 -9.42 -22.80 0.27
C PHE A 78 -9.36 -22.16 -1.14
N PRO A 79 -9.45 -22.96 -2.23
CA PRO A 79 -9.23 -22.46 -3.59
C PRO A 79 -10.26 -21.40 -4.04
N ARG A 80 -11.52 -21.55 -3.63
CA ARG A 80 -12.59 -20.61 -4.02
C ARG A 80 -12.45 -19.24 -3.35
N LEU A 81 -12.08 -19.22 -2.06
CA LEU A 81 -11.81 -17.96 -1.35
C LEU A 81 -10.59 -17.27 -1.96
N ASN A 82 -9.54 -18.03 -2.31
CA ASN A 82 -8.38 -17.47 -3.01
C ASN A 82 -8.79 -16.78 -4.31
N ASN A 83 -9.63 -17.40 -5.14
CA ASN A 83 -10.14 -16.78 -6.36
C ASN A 83 -10.93 -15.48 -6.07
N MET A 84 -11.75 -15.44 -5.01
CA MET A 84 -12.46 -14.21 -4.62
C MET A 84 -11.51 -13.07 -4.25
N THR A 85 -10.36 -13.37 -3.61
CA THR A 85 -9.39 -12.31 -3.26
C THR A 85 -8.84 -11.59 -4.48
N PHE A 86 -8.67 -12.30 -5.60
CA PHE A 86 -8.28 -11.66 -6.87
C PHE A 86 -9.37 -10.71 -7.38
N TRP A 87 -10.62 -11.19 -7.42
CA TRP A 87 -11.74 -10.43 -7.99
C TRP A 87 -12.10 -9.17 -7.22
N LEU A 88 -11.66 -9.06 -5.96
CA LEU A 88 -11.81 -7.82 -5.18
C LEU A 88 -10.78 -6.74 -5.56
N LEU A 89 -9.67 -7.09 -6.21
CA LEU A 89 -8.61 -6.13 -6.57
C LEU A 89 -9.04 -5.11 -7.64
N PRO A 90 -9.69 -5.48 -8.77
CA PRO A 90 -10.10 -4.49 -9.75
C PRO A 90 -11.14 -3.48 -9.23
N PRO A 91 -12.22 -3.89 -8.51
CA PRO A 91 -13.18 -2.95 -7.92
C PRO A 91 -12.57 -2.04 -6.83
N SER A 92 -11.57 -2.52 -6.09
CA SER A 92 -10.91 -1.69 -5.08
C SER A 92 -10.00 -0.62 -5.71
N LEU A 93 -9.37 -0.91 -6.85
CA LEU A 93 -8.61 0.10 -7.60
C LEU A 93 -9.52 1.19 -8.16
N THR A 94 -10.67 0.84 -8.74
CA THR A 94 -11.62 1.83 -9.25
C THR A 94 -12.16 2.71 -8.13
N LEU A 95 -12.44 2.13 -6.97
CA LEU A 95 -12.87 2.88 -5.78
C LEU A 95 -11.77 3.79 -5.24
N LEU A 96 -10.50 3.38 -5.26
CA LEU A 96 -9.36 4.23 -4.92
C LEU A 96 -9.30 5.45 -5.84
N ILE A 97 -9.39 5.26 -7.16
CA ILE A 97 -9.35 6.36 -8.13
C ILE A 97 -10.54 7.31 -7.92
N TYR A 98 -11.74 6.76 -7.74
CA TYR A 98 -12.94 7.56 -7.47
C TYR A 98 -12.82 8.37 -6.17
N SER A 99 -12.41 7.75 -5.07
CA SER A 99 -12.24 8.44 -3.78
C SER A 99 -11.21 9.58 -3.82
N ASN A 100 -10.17 9.46 -4.65
CA ASN A 100 -9.18 10.53 -4.84
C ASN A 100 -9.74 11.69 -5.67
N ILE A 101 -10.61 11.43 -6.66
CA ILE A 101 -11.31 12.48 -7.41
C ILE A 101 -12.24 13.29 -6.51
N PHE A 102 -12.95 12.63 -5.59
CA PHE A 102 -13.90 13.28 -4.66
C PHE A 102 -13.25 13.80 -3.36
N GLY A 103 -11.93 13.76 -3.23
CA GLY A 103 -11.20 14.35 -2.08
C GLY A 103 -11.34 13.60 -0.75
N ILE A 104 -11.87 12.37 -0.75
CA ILE A 104 -12.04 11.54 0.45
C ILE A 104 -10.72 10.84 0.82
N GLY A 105 -9.79 10.67 -0.13
CA GLY A 105 -8.49 10.02 0.09
C GLY A 105 -7.68 10.64 1.24
N THR A 106 -7.76 11.97 1.42
CA THR A 106 -7.11 12.70 2.52
C THR A 106 -7.64 12.27 3.89
N ILE A 107 -8.92 11.87 3.99
CA ILE A 107 -9.53 11.41 5.24
C ILE A 107 -8.96 10.07 5.68
N LEU A 108 -8.72 9.12 4.77
CA LEU A 108 -8.06 7.86 5.11
C LEU A 108 -6.63 8.06 5.62
N LEU A 109 -5.91 9.02 5.07
CA LEU A 109 -4.57 9.36 5.54
C LEU A 109 -4.62 10.01 6.92
N LEU A 110 -5.54 10.95 7.13
CA LEU A 110 -5.76 11.58 8.44
C LEU A 110 -6.11 10.57 9.54
N LEU A 111 -6.86 9.52 9.21
CA LEU A 111 -7.25 8.48 10.17
C LEU A 111 -6.11 7.46 10.45
N SER A 112 -5.17 7.29 9.53
CA SER A 112 -4.06 6.32 9.68
C SER A 112 -2.78 6.93 10.25
N LEU A 113 -2.53 8.22 10.03
CA LEU A 113 -1.37 8.94 10.57
C LEU A 113 -1.24 8.90 12.10
N PRO A 114 -2.32 8.99 12.91
CA PRO A 114 -2.22 8.89 14.37
C PRO A 114 -1.67 7.54 14.84
N VAL A 115 -2.01 6.45 14.15
CA VAL A 115 -1.53 5.10 14.49
C VAL A 115 -0.05 4.96 14.18
N LEU A 116 0.40 5.43 13.01
CA LEU A 116 1.82 5.43 12.65
C LEU A 116 2.64 6.34 13.57
N ALA A 117 2.14 7.55 13.85
CA ALA A 117 2.78 8.48 14.78
C ALA A 117 2.89 7.87 16.18
N GLY A 118 1.82 7.21 16.66
CA GLY A 118 1.82 6.47 17.92
C GLY A 118 2.86 5.34 17.96
N ALA A 119 2.97 4.54 16.89
CA ALA A 119 3.98 3.49 16.82
C ALA A 119 5.41 4.06 16.90
N ILE A 120 5.68 5.17 16.20
CA ILE A 120 6.98 5.84 16.23
C ILE A 120 7.26 6.45 17.61
N THR A 121 6.29 7.11 18.24
CA THR A 121 6.50 7.70 19.58
C THR A 121 6.70 6.64 20.66
N MET A 122 6.00 5.51 20.60
CA MET A 122 6.26 4.38 21.48
C MET A 122 7.68 3.82 21.29
N LEU A 123 8.11 3.65 20.04
CA LEU A 123 9.46 3.15 19.74
C LEU A 123 10.56 4.14 20.18
N LEU A 124 10.32 5.44 20.03
CA LEU A 124 11.25 6.47 20.51
C LEU A 124 11.28 6.56 22.04
N SER A 125 10.16 6.31 22.71
CA SER A 125 10.09 6.26 24.17
C SER A 125 10.89 5.07 24.72
N ASP A 126 10.79 3.89 24.10
CA ASP A 126 11.55 2.72 24.52
C ASP A 126 13.06 2.96 24.39
N ARG A 127 13.47 3.66 23.33
CA ARG A 127 14.88 3.97 23.08
C ARG A 127 15.47 5.04 24.00
N ASN A 128 14.68 5.99 24.50
CA ASN A 128 15.21 7.20 25.14
C ASN A 128 14.67 7.48 26.54
N LEU A 129 13.51 6.93 26.90
CA LEU A 129 12.80 7.21 28.15
C LEU A 129 12.62 5.96 29.02
N SER A 130 13.36 4.89 28.71
CA SER A 130 13.33 3.61 29.45
C SER A 130 11.92 3.02 29.61
N THR A 131 11.04 3.28 28.64
CA THR A 131 9.77 2.54 28.53
C THR A 131 10.02 1.16 27.93
N SER A 132 9.05 0.26 28.07
CA SER A 132 9.17 -1.13 27.61
C SER A 132 7.91 -1.58 26.87
N TYR A 133 7.48 -0.80 25.87
CA TYR A 133 6.32 -1.15 25.03
C TYR A 133 6.60 -2.38 24.16
N PHE A 134 7.80 -2.48 23.59
CA PHE A 134 8.22 -3.55 22.67
C PHE A 134 9.30 -4.49 23.24
N ASP A 135 9.86 -4.20 24.42
CA ASP A 135 10.91 -5.02 25.05
C ASP A 135 10.31 -6.18 25.86
N PRO A 136 10.52 -7.46 25.45
CA PRO A 136 10.02 -8.62 26.19
C PRO A 136 10.61 -8.74 27.60
N ALA A 137 11.81 -8.22 27.84
CA ALA A 137 12.42 -8.24 29.17
C ALA A 137 11.66 -7.34 30.17
N GLY A 138 11.00 -6.29 29.67
CA GLY A 138 10.11 -5.42 30.44
C GLY A 138 8.63 -5.80 30.33
N GLY A 139 8.29 -6.94 29.71
CA GLY A 139 6.91 -7.40 29.52
C GLY A 139 6.17 -6.80 28.32
N GLY A 140 6.87 -6.13 27.41
CA GLY A 140 6.34 -5.63 26.14
C GLY A 140 6.14 -6.73 25.08
N ASP A 141 5.43 -6.39 24.00
CA ASP A 141 5.15 -7.28 22.86
C ASP A 141 5.80 -6.68 21.60
N PRO A 142 6.77 -7.36 20.96
CA PRO A 142 7.56 -6.82 19.85
C PRO A 142 6.82 -6.68 18.52
#